data_AF-A0A0Q5ULZ0-F1
#
_entry.id   AF-A0A0Q5ULZ0-F1
#
_cell.length_a   1.000
_cell.length_b   1.000
_cell.length_c   1.000
_cell.angle_alpha   90.00
_cell.angle_beta   90.00
_cell.angle_gamma   90.00
#
_symmetry.space_group_name_H-M   'P 1'
#
loop_
_entity.id
_entity.type
_entity.pdbx_description
1 polymer ?
#
loop_
_entity_poly.entity_id
_entity_poly.type
_entity_poly.pdbx_seq_one_letter_code
_entity_poly.pdbx_strand_id
1 'polypeptide(L)'
;MKNSFSFIFCFIVTITYSQNTLNVGGWSTSGPGSFTRITATNNLDPKVYSIQNTIMMDDAILEFEIVADGLTIPAKLYEGGCVAVEGKNIFIRQTKPGRMIKGGWKIIQQPEIGAIVIPWVGYPSLNKEILVANLKTEQEFIIEVHEVFDCSDATFQVIIDNIPIKDNNNNILTFWSGSSLIGKGKTVVVKVNGSCTGSKTVSGYLKLKA
;
A
#
# COMPACT_ATOMS: atom_id res chain seq x y z
N MET A 1 -25.98 -58.34 15.49
CA MET A 1 -24.87 -57.59 14.86
C MET A 1 -25.21 -56.10 14.94
N LYS A 2 -24.46 -55.31 15.73
CA LYS A 2 -24.65 -53.85 15.84
C LYS A 2 -23.65 -53.18 14.92
N ASN A 3 -24.10 -52.65 13.78
CA ASN A 3 -23.27 -51.82 12.92
C ASN A 3 -23.23 -50.41 13.51
N SER A 4 -22.07 -50.02 14.05
CA SER A 4 -21.80 -48.64 14.44
C SER A 4 -21.27 -47.90 13.21
N PHE A 5 -22.07 -46.99 12.65
CA PHE A 5 -21.60 -46.03 11.65
C PHE A 5 -20.83 -44.92 12.36
N SER A 6 -19.51 -44.88 12.16
CA SER A 6 -18.66 -43.78 12.62
C SER A 6 -18.70 -42.68 11.57
N PHE A 7 -19.38 -41.56 11.88
CA PHE A 7 -19.34 -40.35 11.06
C PHE A 7 -18.06 -39.58 11.39
N ILE A 8 -17.08 -39.64 10.48
CA ILE A 8 -15.88 -38.79 10.53
C ILE A 8 -16.29 -37.40 10.02
N PHE A 9 -16.44 -36.44 10.94
CA PHE A 9 -16.54 -35.03 10.59
C PHE A 9 -15.16 -34.52 10.16
N CYS A 10 -14.92 -34.44 8.86
CA CYS A 10 -13.81 -33.66 8.31
C CYS A 10 -14.12 -32.17 8.51
N PHE A 11 -13.52 -31.55 9.51
CA PHE A 11 -13.46 -30.09 9.60
C PHE A 11 -12.57 -29.57 8.47
N ILE A 12 -13.19 -29.06 7.41
CA ILE A 12 -12.50 -28.27 6.40
C ILE A 12 -12.20 -26.92 7.06
N VAL A 13 -10.96 -26.73 7.52
CA VAL A 13 -10.47 -25.42 7.94
C VAL A 13 -10.34 -24.57 6.69
N THR A 14 -11.36 -23.78 6.37
CA THR A 14 -11.23 -22.74 5.35
C THR A 14 -10.35 -21.65 5.93
N ILE A 15 -9.08 -21.63 5.52
CA ILE A 15 -8.18 -20.51 5.75
C ILE A 15 -8.73 -19.34 4.92
N THR A 16 -9.49 -18.45 5.55
CA THR A 16 -9.85 -17.16 4.97
C THR A 16 -8.58 -16.31 4.94
N TYR A 17 -7.94 -16.23 3.79
CA TYR A 17 -6.93 -15.21 3.54
C TYR A 17 -7.59 -13.84 3.69
N SER A 18 -7.08 -12.99 4.57
CA SER A 18 -7.53 -11.60 4.61
C SER A 18 -7.24 -10.98 3.25
N GLN A 19 -8.29 -10.59 2.55
CA GLN A 19 -8.17 -9.88 1.29
C GLN A 19 -7.74 -8.45 1.62
N ASN A 20 -6.43 -8.21 1.65
CA ASN A 20 -5.87 -6.89 1.89
C ASN A 20 -6.09 -6.04 0.62
N THR A 21 -7.13 -5.22 0.57
CA THR A 21 -7.35 -4.29 -0.54
C THR A 21 -6.54 -3.02 -0.30
N LEU A 22 -5.57 -2.72 -1.17
CA LEU A 22 -4.81 -1.47 -1.08
C LEU A 22 -5.67 -0.29 -1.56
N ASN A 23 -5.74 0.79 -0.79
CA ASN A 23 -6.51 2.01 -1.13
C ASN A 23 -5.63 3.22 -1.49
N VAL A 24 -4.35 3.21 -1.12
CA VAL A 24 -3.32 4.14 -1.58
C VAL A 24 -1.98 3.43 -1.47
N GLY A 25 -1.01 3.79 -2.28
CA GLY A 25 0.30 3.14 -2.28
C GLY A 25 1.34 3.96 -3.02
N GLY A 26 2.59 3.51 -2.93
CA GLY A 26 3.68 4.02 -3.76
C GLY A 26 3.79 3.29 -5.09
N TRP A 27 4.44 3.93 -6.06
CA TRP A 27 4.87 3.31 -7.31
C TRP A 27 6.24 3.87 -7.73
N SER A 28 7.00 3.12 -8.53
CA SER A 28 8.28 3.57 -9.07
C SER A 28 8.64 2.91 -10.40
N THR A 29 9.14 3.68 -11.36
CA THR A 29 9.65 3.20 -12.64
C THR A 29 11.17 3.30 -12.68
N SER A 30 11.86 2.38 -13.37
CA SER A 30 13.34 2.32 -13.44
C SER A 30 13.93 2.66 -14.81
N GLY A 31 13.18 3.38 -15.66
CA GLY A 31 13.62 3.79 -17.00
C GLY A 31 12.62 3.44 -18.11
N PRO A 32 12.94 3.75 -19.38
CA PRO A 32 12.04 3.55 -20.52
C PRO A 32 11.52 2.12 -20.63
N GLY A 33 10.23 1.97 -20.88
CA GLY A 33 9.61 0.65 -21.05
C GLY A 33 9.47 -0.14 -19.76
N SER A 34 9.96 0.38 -18.63
CA SER A 34 9.68 -0.20 -17.30
C SER A 34 8.25 0.12 -16.90
N PHE A 35 7.57 -0.87 -16.35
CA PHE A 35 6.21 -0.74 -15.85
C PHE A 35 6.19 -0.81 -14.33
N THR A 36 5.45 0.08 -13.68
CA THR A 36 4.94 -0.19 -12.34
C THR A 36 3.50 -0.65 -12.44
N ARG A 37 3.18 -1.76 -11.78
CA ARG A 37 1.81 -2.23 -11.65
C ARG A 37 1.21 -1.71 -10.35
N ILE A 38 0.11 -0.98 -10.46
CA ILE A 38 -0.77 -0.63 -9.35
C ILE A 38 -1.94 -1.61 -9.41
N THR A 39 -1.96 -2.57 -8.49
CA THR A 39 -3.09 -3.50 -8.33
C THR A 39 -3.77 -3.16 -7.02
N ALA A 40 -5.02 -2.68 -7.07
CA ALA A 40 -5.89 -2.78 -5.92
C ALA A 40 -6.28 -4.25 -5.79
N THR A 41 -5.81 -4.88 -4.72
CA THR A 41 -5.67 -6.33 -4.63
C THR A 41 -6.98 -7.12 -4.57
N ASN A 42 -8.16 -6.50 -4.50
CA ASN A 42 -9.45 -7.20 -4.56
C ASN A 42 -10.63 -6.25 -4.75
N ASN A 43 -10.97 -5.90 -5.99
CA ASN A 43 -12.34 -5.46 -6.30
C ASN A 43 -12.74 -5.96 -7.68
N LEU A 44 -13.86 -6.67 -7.75
CA LEU A 44 -14.51 -7.05 -9.02
C LEU A 44 -15.05 -5.83 -9.78
N ASP A 45 -15.19 -4.69 -9.09
CA ASP A 45 -15.66 -3.41 -9.60
C ASP A 45 -14.51 -2.43 -9.89
N PRO A 46 -14.59 -1.64 -10.98
CA PRO A 46 -13.68 -0.53 -11.22
C PRO A 46 -13.67 0.49 -10.08
N LYS A 47 -12.53 1.15 -9.87
CA LYS A 47 -12.35 2.25 -8.92
C LYS A 47 -11.66 3.41 -9.60
N VAL A 48 -11.90 4.63 -9.11
CA VAL A 48 -11.18 5.83 -9.57
C VAL A 48 -9.94 6.04 -8.69
N TYR A 49 -8.78 5.96 -9.32
CA TYR A 49 -7.45 6.23 -8.75
C TYR A 49 -7.01 7.65 -9.07
N SER A 50 -6.51 8.39 -8.09
CA SER A 50 -5.62 9.52 -8.30
C SER A 50 -4.18 9.00 -8.31
N ILE A 51 -3.44 9.27 -9.38
CA ILE A 51 -2.05 8.85 -9.58
C ILE A 51 -1.21 10.11 -9.68
N GLN A 52 -0.18 10.21 -8.83
CA GLN A 52 0.73 11.35 -8.76
C GLN A 52 2.17 10.88 -8.91
N ASN A 53 3.01 11.68 -9.58
CA ASN A 53 4.47 11.53 -9.57
C ASN A 53 5.12 12.73 -8.87
N THR A 54 6.41 12.59 -8.60
CA THR A 54 7.24 13.66 -8.02
C THR A 54 7.97 14.44 -9.11
N ILE A 55 8.40 15.66 -8.78
CA ILE A 55 9.29 16.46 -9.61
C ILE A 55 10.74 16.12 -9.22
N MET A 56 11.56 15.78 -10.21
CA MET A 56 13.01 15.85 -10.12
C MET A 56 13.43 17.24 -10.58
N MET A 57 14.37 17.84 -9.84
CA MET A 57 14.99 19.10 -10.24
C MET A 57 16.14 18.82 -11.20
N ASP A 58 15.82 18.39 -12.42
CA ASP A 58 16.77 18.23 -13.52
C ASP A 58 16.21 18.78 -14.86
N ASP A 59 17.06 18.80 -15.90
CA ASP A 59 16.73 19.41 -17.19
C ASP A 59 15.86 18.49 -18.09
N ALA A 60 15.48 17.30 -17.63
CA ALA A 60 14.79 16.29 -18.44
C ALA A 60 13.38 15.99 -17.89
N ILE A 61 12.35 16.49 -18.58
CA ILE A 61 10.96 16.20 -18.20
C ILE A 61 10.57 14.77 -18.60
N LEU A 62 10.20 13.96 -17.60
CA LEU A 62 9.74 12.60 -17.80
C LEU A 62 8.28 12.54 -18.25
N GLU A 63 7.99 11.50 -19.02
CA GLU A 63 6.69 11.22 -19.60
C GLU A 63 6.25 9.80 -19.22
N PHE A 64 4.98 9.68 -18.85
CA PHE A 64 4.36 8.46 -18.41
C PHE A 64 3.09 8.17 -19.21
N GLU A 65 2.92 6.90 -19.54
CA GLU A 65 1.68 6.34 -20.08
C GLU A 65 0.94 5.59 -18.98
N ILE A 66 -0.37 5.78 -18.94
CA ILE A 66 -1.25 5.00 -18.08
C ILE A 66 -1.96 3.94 -18.91
N VAL A 67 -1.97 2.71 -18.42
CA VAL A 67 -2.76 1.61 -18.98
C VAL A 67 -3.80 1.19 -17.94
N ALA A 68 -5.07 1.35 -18.27
CA ALA A 68 -6.19 0.94 -17.42
C ALA A 68 -6.88 -0.28 -18.05
N ASP A 69 -6.96 -1.38 -17.30
CA ASP A 69 -7.62 -2.62 -17.75
C ASP A 69 -7.14 -3.14 -19.10
N GLY A 70 -5.84 -2.97 -19.37
CA GLY A 70 -5.19 -3.38 -20.61
C GLY A 70 -5.31 -2.38 -21.76
N LEU A 71 -6.01 -1.25 -21.56
CA LEU A 71 -6.14 -0.19 -22.55
C LEU A 71 -5.24 0.99 -22.21
N THR A 72 -4.37 1.37 -23.14
CA THR A 72 -3.55 2.59 -23.04
C THR A 72 -4.43 3.82 -23.12
N ILE A 73 -4.31 4.71 -22.13
CA ILE A 73 -4.90 6.03 -22.14
C ILE A 73 -4.08 6.92 -23.09
N PRO A 74 -4.70 7.61 -24.08
CA PRO A 74 -3.96 8.35 -25.10
C PRO A 74 -3.15 9.53 -24.55
N ALA A 75 -3.65 10.17 -23.49
CA ALA A 75 -3.00 11.31 -22.86
C ALA A 75 -1.84 10.88 -21.96
N LYS A 76 -0.75 11.65 -22.00
CA LYS A 76 0.44 11.41 -21.17
C LYS A 76 0.33 12.14 -19.84
N LEU A 77 0.84 11.50 -18.80
CA LEU A 77 1.13 12.13 -17.52
C LEU A 77 2.57 12.62 -17.56
N TYR A 78 2.80 13.89 -17.24
CA TYR A 78 4.15 14.45 -17.12
C TYR A 78 4.61 14.43 -15.67
N GLU A 79 5.92 14.55 -15.51
CA GLU A 79 6.56 14.77 -14.23
C GLU A 79 5.97 15.96 -13.43
N GLY A 80 5.88 15.81 -12.10
CA GLY A 80 5.09 16.66 -11.20
C GLY A 80 3.56 16.59 -11.36
N GLY A 81 3.05 15.80 -12.30
CA GLY A 81 1.64 15.71 -12.62
C GLY A 81 0.84 14.83 -11.67
N CYS A 82 -0.48 15.03 -11.72
CA CYS A 82 -1.48 14.18 -11.09
C CYS A 82 -2.62 13.91 -12.08
N VAL A 83 -3.15 12.68 -12.11
CA VAL A 83 -4.25 12.28 -12.99
C VAL A 83 -5.25 11.39 -12.26
N ALA A 84 -6.53 11.53 -12.59
CA ALA A 84 -7.58 10.62 -12.14
C ALA A 84 -7.86 9.57 -13.23
N VAL A 85 -7.89 8.30 -12.85
CA VAL A 85 -8.00 7.16 -13.77
C VAL A 85 -8.94 6.13 -13.19
N GLU A 86 -9.94 5.69 -13.94
CA GLU A 86 -10.81 4.59 -13.54
C GLU A 86 -10.28 3.26 -14.09
N GLY A 87 -10.34 2.20 -13.29
CA GLY A 87 -10.08 0.84 -13.76
C GLY A 87 -10.09 -0.21 -12.65
N LYS A 88 -9.85 -1.47 -13.01
CA LYS A 88 -9.60 -2.57 -12.06
C LYS A 88 -8.09 -2.79 -11.85
N ASN A 89 -7.32 -2.68 -12.93
CA ASN A 89 -5.86 -2.79 -12.92
C ASN A 89 -5.25 -1.56 -13.61
N ILE A 90 -4.33 -0.88 -12.93
CA ILE A 90 -3.62 0.25 -13.51
C ILE A 90 -2.13 -0.07 -13.65
N PHE A 91 -1.56 0.25 -14.80
CA PHE A 91 -0.13 0.23 -15.03
C PHE A 91 0.36 1.62 -15.38
N ILE A 92 1.54 1.96 -14.89
CA ILE A 92 2.25 3.18 -15.23
C ILE A 92 3.52 2.77 -15.95
N ARG A 93 3.71 3.28 -17.17
CA ARG A 93 4.92 3.05 -17.95
C ARG A 93 5.64 4.36 -18.19
N GLN A 94 6.92 4.40 -17.87
CA GLN A 94 7.78 5.51 -18.29
C GLN A 94 8.13 5.37 -19.77
N THR A 95 7.88 6.41 -20.57
CA THR A 95 8.08 6.39 -22.04
C THR A 95 9.37 7.07 -22.48
N LYS A 96 9.98 7.91 -21.63
CA LYS A 96 11.25 8.60 -21.92
C LYS A 96 12.40 8.19 -20.99
N PRO A 97 13.66 8.21 -21.48
CA PRO A 97 14.84 7.97 -20.64
C PRO A 97 14.90 8.92 -19.45
N GLY A 98 15.30 8.40 -18.30
CA GLY A 98 15.28 9.17 -17.06
C GLY A 98 15.71 8.35 -15.86
N ARG A 99 15.95 9.06 -14.77
CA ARG A 99 16.18 8.44 -13.45
C ARG A 99 14.90 7.79 -12.94
N MET A 100 15.06 6.89 -11.98
CA MET A 100 13.94 6.26 -11.32
C MET A 100 13.10 7.30 -10.58
N ILE A 101 11.81 7.37 -10.91
CA ILE A 101 10.84 8.24 -10.25
C ILE A 101 10.03 7.43 -9.26
N LYS A 102 9.69 8.08 -8.15
CA LYS A 102 8.71 7.58 -7.19
C LYS A 102 7.45 8.45 -7.25
N GLY A 103 6.31 7.82 -7.03
CA GLY A 103 5.03 8.50 -6.97
C GLY A 103 4.08 7.81 -6.01
N GLY A 104 2.90 8.40 -5.86
CA GLY A 104 1.81 7.86 -5.06
C GLY A 104 0.58 7.57 -5.92
N TRP A 105 -0.31 6.74 -5.41
CA TRP A 105 -1.63 6.55 -5.98
C TRP A 105 -2.66 6.37 -4.86
N LYS A 106 -3.90 6.83 -5.01
CA LYS A 106 -4.99 6.63 -4.03
C LYS A 106 -6.34 6.43 -4.71
N ILE A 107 -7.24 5.64 -4.15
CA ILE A 107 -8.63 5.55 -4.59
C ILE A 107 -9.40 6.77 -4.05
N ILE A 108 -9.95 7.59 -4.94
CA ILE A 108 -10.59 8.88 -4.59
C ILE A 108 -12.13 8.84 -4.50
N GLN A 109 -12.75 7.75 -4.97
CA GLN A 109 -14.16 7.49 -4.71
C GLN A 109 -14.26 6.50 -3.55
N GLN A 110 -14.25 7.00 -2.32
CA GLN A 110 -14.58 6.22 -1.13
C GLN A 110 -15.89 6.77 -0.54
N PRO A 111 -16.79 5.92 -0.03
CA PRO A 111 -17.79 6.39 0.93
C PRO A 111 -17.03 7.04 2.10
N GLU A 112 -17.40 8.26 2.49
CA GLU A 112 -16.98 8.80 3.79
C GLU A 112 -17.62 7.95 4.88
N ILE A 113 -16.91 6.89 5.29
CA ILE A 113 -17.22 6.18 6.52
C ILE A 113 -16.67 7.06 7.64
N GLY A 114 -17.49 7.38 8.63
CA GLY A 114 -16.99 8.01 9.86
C GLY A 114 -15.90 7.11 10.44
N ALA A 115 -14.64 7.51 10.30
CA ALA A 115 -13.50 6.76 10.77
C ALA A 115 -12.82 7.56 11.88
N ILE A 116 -12.49 6.88 12.97
CA ILE A 116 -11.69 7.49 14.04
C ILE A 116 -10.25 7.52 13.55
N VAL A 117 -9.70 8.72 13.37
CA VAL A 117 -8.32 8.93 12.95
C VAL A 117 -7.41 9.01 14.17
N ILE A 118 -6.44 8.10 14.24
CA ILE A 118 -5.46 8.00 15.31
C ILE A 118 -4.08 8.29 14.71
N PRO A 119 -3.43 9.41 15.04
CA PRO A 119 -2.05 9.65 14.63
C PRO A 119 -1.10 8.71 15.35
N TRP A 120 -0.06 8.26 14.65
CA TRP A 120 1.05 7.52 15.24
C TRP A 120 2.39 8.14 14.84
N VAL A 121 3.37 8.01 15.72
CA VAL A 121 4.73 8.51 15.53
C VAL A 121 5.72 7.50 16.08
N GLY A 122 6.86 7.36 15.41
CA GLY A 122 7.96 6.53 15.88
C GLY A 122 9.31 7.18 15.64
N TYR A 123 10.29 6.81 16.46
CA TYR A 123 11.67 7.22 16.36
C TYR A 123 12.50 5.99 15.97
N PRO A 124 12.79 5.76 14.67
CA PRO A 124 13.44 4.54 14.23
C PRO A 124 14.86 4.34 14.78
N SER A 125 15.48 5.42 15.27
CA SER A 125 16.75 5.40 16.00
C SER A 125 16.66 4.76 17.38
N LEU A 126 15.47 4.79 18.01
CA LEU A 126 15.19 4.15 19.30
C LEU A 126 14.63 2.75 19.12
N ASN A 127 13.67 2.60 18.20
CA ASN A 127 13.05 1.32 17.88
C ASN A 127 12.55 1.30 16.44
N LYS A 128 12.96 0.30 15.68
CA LYS A 128 12.53 0.11 14.29
C LYS A 128 11.14 -0.50 14.17
N GLU A 129 10.58 -1.07 15.24
CA GLU A 129 9.23 -1.63 15.27
C GLU A 129 8.30 -0.73 16.10
N ILE A 130 7.34 -0.11 15.44
CA ILE A 130 6.46 0.91 16.01
C ILE A 130 5.08 0.31 16.19
N LEU A 131 4.61 0.23 17.43
CA LEU A 131 3.25 -0.19 17.74
C LEU A 131 2.28 0.92 17.29
N VAL A 132 1.38 0.59 16.38
CA VAL A 132 0.35 1.50 15.87
C VAL A 132 -1.00 1.20 16.51
N ALA A 133 -1.32 -0.07 16.74
CA ALA A 133 -2.55 -0.48 17.41
C ALA A 133 -2.36 -1.76 18.22
N ASN A 134 -3.09 -1.85 19.33
CA ASN A 134 -3.34 -3.09 20.07
C ASN A 134 -4.78 -3.06 20.58
N LEU A 135 -5.65 -3.86 19.96
CA LEU A 135 -7.09 -3.85 20.15
C LEU A 135 -7.55 -5.16 20.81
N LYS A 136 -8.63 -5.09 21.60
CA LYS A 136 -9.24 -6.30 22.21
C LYS A 136 -9.95 -7.17 21.16
N THR A 137 -10.59 -6.53 20.20
CA THR A 137 -11.36 -7.17 19.13
C THR A 137 -10.72 -6.87 17.78
N GLU A 138 -10.87 -7.80 16.84
CA GLU A 138 -10.42 -7.59 15.47
C GLU A 138 -11.22 -6.44 14.83
N GLN A 139 -10.53 -5.50 14.18
CA GLN A 139 -11.16 -4.39 13.48
C GLN A 139 -10.56 -4.20 12.10
N GLU A 140 -11.38 -3.72 11.17
CA GLU A 140 -10.90 -3.20 9.88
C GLU A 140 -10.35 -1.79 10.06
N PHE A 141 -9.25 -1.51 9.39
CA PHE A 141 -8.60 -0.22 9.47
C PHE A 141 -7.90 0.15 8.17
N ILE A 142 -7.57 1.42 8.03
CA ILE A 142 -6.64 1.93 7.03
C ILE A 142 -5.41 2.44 7.78
N ILE A 143 -4.23 1.93 7.49
CA ILE A 143 -2.98 2.46 8.01
C ILE A 143 -2.23 3.20 6.91
N GLU A 144 -1.98 4.48 7.13
CA GLU A 144 -1.22 5.37 6.25
C GLU A 144 0.15 5.64 6.86
N VAL A 145 1.19 5.60 6.04
CA VAL A 145 2.56 5.99 6.40
C VAL A 145 2.85 7.33 5.75
N HIS A 146 3.09 8.35 6.58
CA HIS A 146 3.42 9.71 6.15
C HIS A 146 4.91 9.99 6.35
N GLU A 147 5.35 11.10 5.76
CA GLU A 147 6.77 11.35 5.54
C GLU A 147 7.59 11.65 6.81
N VAL A 148 8.87 11.29 6.67
CA VAL A 148 9.99 11.40 7.61
C VAL A 148 10.84 12.59 7.17
N PHE A 149 11.12 13.55 8.05
CA PHE A 149 12.16 14.54 7.75
C PHE A 149 13.52 13.80 7.65
N ASP A 150 14.23 13.96 6.53
CA ASP A 150 15.60 13.46 6.26
C ASP A 150 15.86 11.94 6.44
N CYS A 151 14.90 11.08 6.07
CA CYS A 151 15.17 9.64 5.91
C CYS A 151 14.70 9.15 4.53
N SER A 152 15.40 9.59 3.48
CA SER A 152 15.00 9.36 2.08
C SER A 152 15.09 7.90 1.62
N ASP A 153 15.86 7.07 2.32
CA ASP A 153 16.00 5.63 2.06
C ASP A 153 15.04 4.77 2.90
N ALA A 154 14.18 5.39 3.71
CA ALA A 154 13.25 4.66 4.57
C ALA A 154 12.28 3.80 3.77
N THR A 155 12.15 2.55 4.18
CA THR A 155 11.10 1.65 3.71
C THR A 155 10.36 1.05 4.88
N PHE A 156 9.11 0.66 4.66
CA PHE A 156 8.20 0.25 5.72
C PHE A 156 7.65 -1.14 5.44
N GLN A 157 7.49 -1.94 6.48
CA GLN A 157 6.73 -3.19 6.43
C GLN A 157 5.62 -3.08 7.46
N VAL A 158 4.40 -3.43 7.05
CA VAL A 158 3.28 -3.52 7.99
C VAL A 158 3.17 -4.97 8.44
N ILE A 159 2.99 -5.16 9.74
CA ILE A 159 2.82 -6.44 10.40
C ILE A 159 1.47 -6.38 11.12
N ILE A 160 0.57 -7.31 10.79
CA ILE A 160 -0.75 -7.43 11.41
C ILE A 160 -0.80 -8.74 12.16
N ASP A 161 -1.11 -8.69 13.46
CA ASP A 161 -1.19 -9.88 14.32
C ASP A 161 0.05 -10.79 14.21
N ASN A 162 1.23 -10.15 14.22
CA ASN A 162 2.56 -10.77 14.05
C ASN A 162 2.83 -11.42 12.67
N ILE A 163 1.98 -11.15 11.68
CA ILE A 163 2.15 -11.64 10.31
C ILE A 163 2.50 -10.46 9.39
N PRO A 164 3.67 -10.48 8.71
CA PRO A 164 4.00 -9.45 7.74
C PRO A 164 3.09 -9.57 6.51
N ILE A 165 2.72 -8.43 5.94
CA ILE A 165 1.89 -8.39 4.74
C ILE A 165 2.70 -8.82 3.53
N LYS A 166 2.09 -9.63 2.68
CA LYS A 166 2.74 -10.25 1.52
C LYS A 166 1.95 -10.05 0.23
N ASP A 167 2.66 -10.13 -0.89
CA ASP A 167 2.06 -10.20 -2.23
C ASP A 167 1.55 -11.62 -2.56
N ASN A 168 0.94 -11.77 -3.74
CA ASN A 168 0.42 -13.06 -4.22
C ASN A 168 1.52 -14.11 -4.50
N ASN A 169 2.78 -13.68 -4.55
CA ASN A 169 3.94 -14.55 -4.71
C ASN A 169 4.60 -14.88 -3.36
N ASN A 170 3.95 -14.53 -2.23
CA ASN A 170 4.42 -14.76 -0.87
C ASN A 170 5.67 -13.93 -0.48
N ASN A 171 6.00 -12.87 -1.22
CA ASN A 171 7.04 -11.92 -0.85
C ASN A 171 6.49 -10.87 0.11
N ILE A 172 7.30 -10.43 1.09
CA ILE A 172 6.91 -9.37 2.02
C ILE A 172 6.77 -8.05 1.26
N LEU A 173 5.61 -7.38 1.42
CA LEU A 173 5.37 -6.07 0.85
C LEU A 173 6.20 -5.01 1.58
N THR A 174 6.89 -4.22 0.77
CA THR A 174 7.64 -3.06 1.22
C THR A 174 6.93 -1.79 0.76
N PHE A 175 6.58 -0.95 1.72
CA PHE A 175 5.88 0.31 1.54
C PHE A 175 6.86 1.47 1.61
N TRP A 176 6.47 2.60 1.02
CA TRP A 176 7.22 3.85 1.02
C TRP A 176 6.41 4.96 1.69
N SER A 177 7.05 6.09 1.99
CA SER A 177 6.33 7.29 2.42
C SER A 177 5.16 7.62 1.48
N GLY A 178 4.00 7.96 2.05
CA GLY A 178 2.76 8.22 1.32
C GLY A 178 1.93 6.97 1.00
N SER A 179 2.40 5.77 1.37
CA SER A 179 1.62 4.54 1.17
C SER A 179 0.52 4.36 2.22
N SER A 180 -0.51 3.57 1.92
CA SER A 180 -1.38 3.01 2.94
C SER A 180 -1.75 1.56 2.66
N LEU A 181 -2.44 0.96 3.62
CA LEU A 181 -2.94 -0.40 3.55
C LEU A 181 -4.30 -0.46 4.24
N ILE A 182 -5.29 -1.10 3.63
CA ILE A 182 -6.43 -1.60 4.40
C ILE A 182 -6.02 -2.93 5.00
N GLY A 183 -6.14 -3.04 6.31
CA GLY A 183 -5.91 -4.27 7.04
C GLY A 183 -7.11 -4.63 7.90
N LYS A 184 -7.06 -5.84 8.45
CA LYS A 184 -7.98 -6.30 9.48
C LYS A 184 -7.19 -7.10 10.50
N GLY A 185 -7.31 -6.74 11.77
CA GLY A 185 -6.56 -7.40 12.84
C GLY A 185 -6.72 -6.72 14.19
N LYS A 186 -5.97 -7.19 15.18
CA LYS A 186 -5.96 -6.64 16.55
C LYS A 186 -4.71 -5.83 16.82
N THR A 187 -3.57 -6.31 16.36
CA THR A 187 -2.27 -5.69 16.56
C THR A 187 -1.74 -5.20 15.22
N VAL A 188 -1.28 -3.95 15.19
CA VAL A 188 -0.67 -3.35 14.00
C VAL A 188 0.67 -2.79 14.40
N VAL A 189 1.71 -3.25 13.72
CA VAL A 189 3.10 -2.79 13.90
C VAL A 189 3.63 -2.33 12.56
N VAL A 190 4.31 -1.18 12.55
CA VAL A 190 5.08 -0.70 11.40
C VAL A 190 6.56 -0.91 11.69
N LYS A 191 7.21 -1.71 10.86
CA LYS A 191 8.65 -1.88 10.87
C LYS A 191 9.31 -0.94 9.87
N VAL A 192 10.28 -0.17 10.33
CA VAL A 192 11.04 0.78 9.54
C VAL A 192 12.40 0.18 9.19
N ASN A 193 12.71 0.12 7.89
CA ASN A 193 14.03 -0.20 7.37
C ASN A 193 14.67 1.07 6.79
N GLY A 194 15.98 1.03 6.52
CA GLY A 194 16.76 2.19 6.10
C GLY A 194 17.53 2.86 7.24
N SER A 195 18.16 3.98 6.91
CA SER A 195 19.20 4.62 7.70
C SER A 195 18.69 5.89 8.40
N CYS A 196 17.60 5.78 9.16
CA CYS A 196 17.12 6.91 9.94
C CYS A 196 17.94 7.05 11.23
N THR A 197 18.66 8.17 11.38
CA THR A 197 19.54 8.44 12.53
C THR A 197 19.04 9.64 13.34
N GLY A 198 19.54 9.81 14.57
CA GLY A 198 19.24 10.97 15.41
C GLY A 198 17.77 11.06 15.86
N SER A 199 17.22 12.26 15.98
CA SER A 199 15.87 12.54 16.46
C SER A 199 14.80 12.53 15.36
N LYS A 200 15.06 11.87 14.23
CA LYS A 200 14.14 11.86 13.08
C LYS A 200 12.94 10.96 13.37
N THR A 201 11.76 11.43 13.01
CA THR A 201 10.48 10.76 13.26
C THR A 201 9.85 10.26 11.98
N VAL A 202 9.35 9.04 12.01
CA VAL A 202 8.35 8.56 11.03
C VAL A 202 6.96 8.75 11.64
N SER A 203 5.94 8.99 10.83
CA SER A 203 4.59 9.18 11.32
C SER A 203 3.55 8.66 10.33
N GLY A 204 2.29 8.71 10.74
CA GLY A 204 1.17 8.40 9.87
C GLY A 204 -0.14 8.41 10.62
N TYR A 205 -1.16 7.87 9.98
CA TYR A 205 -2.49 7.72 10.55
C TYR A 205 -2.95 6.27 10.55
N LEU A 206 -3.68 5.89 11.59
CA LEU A 206 -4.52 4.71 11.61
C LEU A 206 -5.97 5.19 11.62
N LYS A 207 -6.78 4.76 10.66
CA LYS A 207 -8.19 5.06 10.57
C LYS A 207 -8.96 3.78 10.90
N LEU A 208 -9.57 3.71 12.07
CA LEU A 208 -10.44 2.59 12.42
C LEU A 208 -11.78 2.77 11.73
N LYS A 209 -12.23 1.77 10.97
CA LYS A 209 -13.60 1.79 10.44
C LYS A 209 -14.58 1.60 11.59
N ALA A 210 -15.62 2.44 11.64
CA ALA A 210 -16.76 2.25 12.53
C ALA A 210 -17.58 1.01 12.14
#